data_AF-U2PJ76-F1
#
_entry.id   AF-U2PJ76-F1
#
_cell.length_a   1.000
_cell.length_b   1.000
_cell.length_c   1.000
_cell.angle_alpha   90.00
_cell.angle_beta   90.00
_cell.angle_gamma   90.00
#
_symmetry.space_group_name_H-M   'P 1'
#
loop_
_entity.id
_entity.type
_entity.pdbx_description
1 polymer ?
#
loop_
_entity_poly.entity_id
_entity_poly.type
_entity_poly.pdbx_seq_one_letter_code
_entity_poly.pdbx_strand_id
1 'polypeptide(L)' 'MTYSKVETFNIDGCKVRVHFPDLPEEERAKRKNALMKAAERFLKHAERVKKEKAEQENMPEAKEG' A
#
# COMPACT_ATOMS: atom_id res chain seq x y z
N MET A 1 16.00 20.09 -14.81
CA MET A 1 15.38 19.18 -13.82
C MET A 1 15.39 19.92 -12.50
N THR A 2 14.23 20.42 -12.05
CA THR A 2 14.12 21.18 -10.80
C THR A 2 13.69 20.24 -9.67
N TYR A 3 14.34 20.38 -8.52
CA TYR A 3 14.00 19.63 -7.31
C TYR A 3 13.20 20.57 -6.41
N SER A 4 12.00 20.16 -5.98
CA SER A 4 11.20 20.91 -4.99
C SER A 4 11.93 21.02 -3.67
N LYS A 5 12.61 19.92 -3.30
CA LYS A 5 13.28 19.79 -2.01
C LYS A 5 14.47 18.87 -2.13
N VAL A 6 15.53 19.17 -1.40
CA VAL A 6 16.64 18.25 -1.17
C VAL A 6 16.82 18.14 0.33
N GLU A 7 16.76 16.92 0.85
CA GLU A 7 17.02 16.64 2.27
C GLU A 7 18.28 15.80 2.40
N THR A 8 19.08 16.07 3.42
CA THR A 8 20.26 15.26 3.74
C THR A 8 20.06 14.65 5.12
N PHE A 9 20.11 13.33 5.17
CA PHE A 9 20.02 12.55 6.40
C PHE A 9 21.41 12.06 6.78
N ASN A 10 21.75 12.15 8.07
CA ASN A 10 22.90 11.46 8.64
C ASN A 10 22.37 10.21 9.35
N ILE A 11 22.69 9.03 8.82
CA ILE A 11 22.31 7.76 9.42
C ILE A 11 23.61 6.97 9.59
N ASP A 12 23.95 6.61 10.83
CA ASP A 12 25.12 5.80 11.19
C ASP A 12 26.46 6.27 10.59
N GLY A 13 26.69 7.58 10.58
CA GLY A 13 27.90 8.18 10.00
C GLY A 13 27.90 8.31 8.48
N CYS A 14 26.87 7.80 7.80
CA CYS A 14 26.66 7.96 6.37
C CYS A 14 25.74 9.17 6.07
N LYS A 15 26.13 9.99 5.08
CA LYS A 15 25.32 11.08 4.54
C LYS A 15 24.50 10.59 3.35
N VAL A 16 23.18 10.52 3.53
CA VAL A 16 22.24 10.19 2.45
C VAL A 16 21.54 11.45 1.99
N ARG A 17 21.69 11.81 0.71
CA ARG A 17 21.03 12.97 0.11
C ARG A 17 19.84 12.51 -0.73
N VAL A 18 18.64 12.89 -0.31
CA VAL A 18 17.39 12.56 -0.98
C VAL A 18 16.93 13.77 -1.79
N HIS A 19 16.74 13.55 -3.09
CA HIS A 19 16.25 14.56 -4.02
C HIS A 19 14.75 14.32 -4.26
N PHE A 20 13.92 15.31 -3.95
CA PHE A 20 12.49 15.29 -4.25
C PHE A 20 12.26 16.07 -5.56
N PRO A 21 12.00 15.37 -6.67
CA PRO A 21 11.75 16.04 -7.95
C PRO A 21 10.42 16.81 -7.92
N ASP A 22 10.36 17.92 -8.66
CA ASP A 22 9.08 18.53 -9.00
C ASP A 22 8.29 17.59 -9.90
N LEU A 23 7.27 16.94 -9.36
CA LEU A 23 6.35 16.12 -10.13
C LEU A 23 5.27 17.03 -10.72
N PRO A 24 5.09 17.05 -12.05
CA PRO A 24 3.95 17.70 -12.67
C PRO A 24 2.63 17.17 -12.08
N GLU A 25 1.60 18.01 -12.06
CA GLU A 25 0.30 17.63 -11.46
C GLU A 25 -0.29 16.38 -12.12
N GLU A 26 -0.07 16.18 -13.42
CA GLU A 26 -0.46 14.97 -14.15
C GLU A 26 0.21 13.71 -13.61
N GLU A 27 1.53 13.74 -13.37
CA GLU A 27 2.25 12.60 -12.79
C GLU A 27 1.81 12.33 -11.36
N ARG A 28 1.57 13.39 -10.58
CA ARG A 28 1.05 13.28 -9.21
C ARG A 28 -0.32 12.60 -9.20
N ALA A 29 -1.23 13.02 -10.08
CA ALA A 29 -2.55 12.42 -10.23
C ALA A 29 -2.46 10.95 -10.66
N LYS A 30 -1.57 10.62 -11.60
CA LYS A 30 -1.35 9.24 -12.05
C LYS A 30 -0.88 8.34 -10.89
N ARG A 31 0.10 8.80 -10.10
CA ARG A 31 0.60 8.06 -8.93
C ARG A 31 -0.46 7.92 -7.84
N LYS A 32 -1.21 8.99 -7.56
CA LYS A 32 -2.33 8.96 -6.58
C LYS A 32 -3.41 7.96 -7.00
N ASN A 33 -3.81 7.95 -8.27
CA ASN A 33 -4.80 7.01 -8.79
C ASN A 33 -4.33 5.56 -8.72
N ALA A 34 -3.05 5.30 -9.02
CA ALA A 34 -2.48 3.96 -8.88
C ALA A 34 -2.50 3.48 -7.43
N LEU A 35 -2.16 4.37 -6.48
CA LEU A 35 -2.20 4.06 -5.05
C LEU A 35 -3.62 3.75 -4.56
N MET A 36 -4.60 4.57 -4.95
CA MET A 36 -6.01 4.35 -4.58
C MET A 36 -6.55 3.02 -5.14
N LYS A 37 -6.25 2.70 -6.41
CA LYS A 37 -6.61 1.41 -7.00
C LYS A 37 -5.98 0.22 -6.26
N ALA A 38 -4.74 0.36 -5.81
CA ALA A 38 -4.08 -0.67 -5.02
C ALA A 38 -4.75 -0.83 -3.63
N ALA A 39 -5.08 0.29 -2.98
CA ALA A 39 -5.78 0.28 -1.69
C ALA A 39 -7.16 -0.38 -1.79
N GLU A 40 -7.94 -0.06 -2.82
CA GLU A 40 -9.24 -0.69 -3.07
C GLU A 40 -9.13 -2.22 -3.24
N ARG A 41 -8.14 -2.68 -4.00
CA ARG A 41 -7.89 -4.11 -4.18
C ARG A 41 -7.54 -4.79 -2.86
N PHE A 42 -6.71 -4.12 -2.04
CA PHE A 42 -6.32 -4.64 -0.74
C PHE A 42 -7.52 -4.76 0.21
N LEU A 43 -8.37 -3.74 0.27
CA LEU A 43 -9.59 -3.75 1.10
C LEU A 43 -10.56 -4.85 0.66
N LYS A 44 -10.83 -4.97 -0.65
CA LYS A 44 -11.69 -6.06 -1.19
C LYS A 44 -11.14 -7.44 -0.85
N HIS A 45 -9.82 -7.61 -0.93
CA HIS A 45 -9.18 -8.86 -0.54
C HIS A 45 -9.35 -9.14 0.96
N ALA A 46 -9.15 -8.13 1.81
CA ALA A 46 -9.34 -8.26 3.25
C ALA A 46 -10.78 -8.63 3.62
N GLU A 47 -11.77 -8.04 2.96
CA GLU A 47 -13.18 -8.40 3.13
C GLU A 47 -13.48 -9.84 2.70
N ARG A 48 -12.93 -10.27 1.56
CA ARG A 48 -13.09 -11.66 1.10
C ARG A 48 -12.51 -12.65 2.09
N VAL A 49 -11.29 -12.41 2.57
CA VAL A 49 -10.64 -13.27 3.59
C VAL A 49 -11.46 -13.32 4.88
N LYS A 50 -12.09 -12.21 5.31
CA LYS A 50 -12.97 -12.22 6.48
C LYS A 50 -14.21 -13.08 6.27
N LYS A 51 -14.83 -13.02 5.08
CA LYS A 51 -15.99 -13.86 4.74
C LYS A 51 -15.64 -15.34 4.68
N GLU A 52 -14.54 -15.69 4.01
CA GLU A 52 -14.05 -17.07 3.92
C GLU A 52 -13.75 -17.67 5.30
N LYS A 53 -13.15 -16.88 6.21
CA LYS A 53 -12.95 -17.30 7.60
C LYS A 53 -14.27 -17.53 8.35
N ALA A 54 -15.22 -16.61 8.20
CA ALA A 54 -16.53 -16.75 8.84
C ALA A 54 -17.31 -17.97 8.31
N GLU A 55 -17.17 -18.30 7.02
CA GLU A 55 -17.78 -19.49 6.43
C GLU A 55 -17.12 -20.79 6.93
N GLN A 56 -15.78 -20.81 7.07
CA GLN A 56 -15.06 -21.94 7.66
C GLN A 56 -15.42 -22.17 9.13
N GLU A 57 -15.59 -21.11 9.93
CA GLU A 57 -15.99 -21.22 11.34
C GLU A 57 -17.45 -21.67 11.51
N ASN A 58 -18.31 -21.49 10.51
CA ASN A 58 -19.73 -21.88 10.55
C ASN A 58 -20.02 -23.27 9.94
N MET A 59 -19.01 -24.03 9.51
CA MET A 59 -19.22 -25.43 9.14
C MET A 59 -19.30 -26.29 10.42
N PRO A 60 -20.45 -26.92 10.74
CA PRO A 60 -20.49 -27.87 11.84
C PRO A 60 -19.62 -29.07 11.49
N GLU A 61 -18.78 -29.52 12.42
CA GLU A 61 -18.12 -30.82 12.32
C GLU A 61 -19.21 -31.89 12.11
N ALA A 62 -19.36 -32.34 10.86
CA ALA A 62 -20.06 -33.58 10.58
C ALA A 62 -19.18 -34.70 11.14
N LYS A 63 -19.34 -35.00 12.43
CA LYS A 63 -18.87 -36.24 13.01
C LYS A 63 -19.76 -37.35 12.45
N GLU A 64 -19.29 -37.95 11.36
CA GLU A 64 -19.78 -39.24 10.88
C GLU A 64 -19.54 -40.31 11.94
N GLY A 65 -20.57 -41.13 12.20
CA GLY A 65 -20.46 -42.54 12.60
C GLY A 65 -20.27 -42.83 14.08
#